data_AF-Q0YRN8-F1
#
_entry.id   AF-Q0YRN8-F1
#
_cell.length_a   1.000
_cell.length_b   1.000
_cell.length_c   1.000
_cell.angle_alpha   90.00
_cell.angle_beta   90.00
_cell.angle_gamma   90.00
#
_symmetry.space_group_name_H-M   'P 1'
#
loop_
_entity.id
_entity.type
_entity.pdbx_description
1 polymer ?
#
loop_
_entity_poly.entity_id
_entity_poly.type
_entity_poly.pdbx_seq_one_letter_code
_entity_poly.pdbx_strand_id
1 'polypeptide(L)'
;MIQQIIGLFLTGQAVSLIQSKTEEIPMQKQKRYEALVEQIVEGWAEGKPANQMPGSTSTKPCGYYRLTNYLLEYMLLHNAFPEGVHAMPEGRDRFNQVEPSFPVDFDSLIGDAEFPL
;
A
#
# COMPACT_ATOMS: atom_id res chain seq x y z
N MET A 1 41.25 19.29 -39.60
CA MET A 1 40.12 19.78 -38.78
C MET A 1 39.30 18.55 -38.44
N ILE A 2 39.65 17.85 -37.36
CA ILE A 2 39.09 16.53 -37.01
C ILE A 2 38.26 16.68 -35.74
N GLN A 3 37.06 16.11 -35.78
CA GLN A 3 36.08 16.02 -34.70
C GLN A 3 36.67 15.43 -33.42
N GLN A 4 36.16 15.82 -32.25
CA GLN A 4 36.01 14.87 -31.14
C GLN A 4 34.67 15.05 -30.43
N ILE A 5 33.86 14.01 -30.60
CA ILE A 5 32.67 13.63 -29.87
C ILE A 5 33.09 13.35 -28.42
N ILE A 6 32.52 14.07 -27.45
CA ILE A 6 32.61 13.68 -26.04
C ILE A 6 31.66 12.52 -25.85
N GLY A 7 32.16 11.31 -26.11
CA GLY A 7 31.53 10.06 -25.73
C GLY A 7 31.65 9.87 -24.23
N LEU A 8 30.55 10.09 -23.52
CA LEU A 8 30.44 9.84 -22.09
C LEU A 8 30.39 8.31 -21.86
N PHE A 9 31.56 7.68 -21.70
CA PHE A 9 31.70 6.31 -21.19
C PHE A 9 31.30 6.27 -19.71
N LEU A 10 30.00 6.24 -19.41
CA LEU A 10 29.53 5.77 -18.11
C LEU A 10 29.58 4.24 -18.14
N THR A 11 30.57 3.70 -17.44
CA THR A 11 30.84 2.28 -17.27
C THR A 11 29.59 1.54 -16.79
N GLY A 12 29.29 0.37 -17.37
CA GLY A 12 28.08 -0.41 -17.07
C GLY A 12 27.87 -0.76 -15.60
N GLN A 13 28.90 -0.67 -14.75
CA GLN A 13 28.76 -0.77 -13.29
C GLN A 13 28.04 0.41 -12.66
N ALA A 14 28.28 1.65 -13.11
CA ALA A 14 27.63 2.83 -12.55
C ALA A 14 26.14 2.85 -12.90
N VAL A 15 25.77 2.46 -14.12
CA VAL A 15 24.37 2.35 -14.55
C VAL A 15 23.65 1.23 -13.78
N SER A 16 24.29 0.07 -13.62
CA SER A 16 23.75 -1.06 -12.84
C SER A 16 23.54 -0.70 -11.36
N LEU A 17 24.50 -0.01 -10.72
CA LEU A 17 24.37 0.47 -9.34
C LEU A 17 23.27 1.54 -9.18
N ILE A 18 23.12 2.43 -10.17
CA ILE A 18 22.09 3.47 -10.13
C ILE A 18 20.71 2.84 -10.29
N GLN A 19 20.55 1.87 -11.20
CA GLN A 19 19.28 1.15 -11.37
C GLN A 19 18.92 0.32 -10.14
N SER A 20 19.85 -0.47 -9.59
CA SER A 20 19.58 -1.27 -8.39
C SER A 20 19.21 -0.38 -7.20
N LYS A 21 19.93 0.72 -7.01
CA LYS A 21 19.64 1.69 -5.94
C LYS A 21 18.32 2.44 -6.16
N THR A 22 17.94 2.69 -7.42
CA THR A 22 16.69 3.36 -7.79
C THR A 22 15.48 2.44 -7.60
N GLU A 23 15.61 1.13 -7.79
CA GLU A 23 14.53 0.15 -7.55
C GLU A 23 14.45 -0.29 -6.07
N GLU A 24 15.58 -0.30 -5.36
CA GLU A 24 15.63 -0.61 -3.93
C GLU A 24 14.89 0.42 -3.07
N ILE A 25 14.96 1.71 -3.40
CA ILE A 25 14.30 2.77 -2.62
C ILE A 25 12.76 2.62 -2.62
N PRO A 26 12.07 2.47 -3.77
CA PRO A 26 10.64 2.16 -3.83
C PRO A 26 10.27 0.88 -3.08
N MET A 27 11.07 -0.19 -3.22
CA MET A 27 10.79 -1.47 -2.58
C MET A 27 10.96 -1.41 -1.05
N GLN A 28 11.97 -0.70 -0.54
CA GLN A 28 12.14 -0.48 0.90
C GLN A 28 11.04 0.40 1.48
N LYS A 29 10.61 1.44 0.74
CA LYS A 29 9.48 2.29 1.10
C LYS A 29 8.19 1.47 1.19
N GLN A 30 7.91 0.66 0.18
CA GLN A 30 6.75 -0.22 0.15
C GLN A 30 6.73 -1.19 1.33
N LYS A 31 7.82 -1.92 1.58
CA LYS A 31 7.90 -2.86 2.72
C LYS A 31 7.65 -2.20 4.08
N ARG A 32 8.16 -0.97 4.25
CA ARG A 32 7.95 -0.19 5.48
C ARG A 32 6.47 0.15 5.68
N TYR A 33 5.79 0.53 4.60
CA TYR A 33 4.36 0.84 4.65
C TYR A 33 3.51 -0.42 4.82
N GLU A 34 3.84 -1.51 4.14
CA GLU A 34 3.15 -2.80 4.27
C GLU A 34 3.07 -3.25 5.74
N ALA A 35 4.19 -3.20 6.48
CA ALA A 35 4.23 -3.60 7.88
C ALA A 35 3.33 -2.72 8.77
N LEU A 36 3.33 -1.40 8.54
CA LEU A 36 2.50 -0.48 9.32
C LEU A 36 1.01 -0.59 8.97
N VAL A 37 0.71 -0.73 7.69
CA VAL A 37 -0.66 -0.95 7.21
C VAL A 37 -1.21 -2.24 7.81
N GLU A 38 -0.43 -3.33 7.82
CA GLU A 38 -0.84 -4.58 8.45
C GLU A 38 -1.16 -4.36 9.94
N GLN A 39 -0.29 -3.68 10.69
CA GLN A 39 -0.54 -3.37 12.10
C GLN A 39 -1.85 -2.60 12.32
N ILE A 40 -2.10 -1.54 11.53
CA ILE A 40 -3.31 -0.71 11.65
C ILE A 40 -4.56 -1.54 11.31
N VAL A 41 -4.52 -2.30 10.21
CA VAL A 41 -5.68 -3.05 9.74
C VAL A 41 -5.96 -4.28 10.61
N GLU A 42 -4.95 -4.89 11.22
CA GLU A 42 -5.14 -5.93 12.23
C GLU A 42 -5.84 -5.39 13.49
N GLY A 43 -5.43 -4.20 13.97
CA GLY A 43 -6.12 -3.54 15.07
C GLY A 43 -7.59 -3.21 14.74
N TRP A 44 -7.85 -2.74 13.52
CA TRP A 44 -9.21 -2.56 13.02
C TRP A 44 -10.01 -3.86 12.94
N ALA A 45 -9.36 -4.97 12.60
CA ALA A 45 -10.01 -6.26 12.46
C ALA A 45 -10.36 -6.91 13.80
N GLU A 46 -9.74 -6.47 14.89
CA GLU A 46 -9.95 -7.04 16.22
C GLU A 46 -11.42 -6.97 16.65
N GLY A 47 -11.96 -8.10 17.12
CA GLY A 47 -13.36 -8.22 17.54
C GLY A 47 -14.39 -8.22 16.40
N LYS A 48 -13.99 -7.99 15.14
CA LYS A 48 -14.90 -8.11 13.99
C LYS A 48 -15.09 -9.57 13.60
N PRO A 49 -16.30 -9.95 13.14
CA PRO A 49 -16.54 -11.32 12.69
C PRO A 49 -15.72 -11.61 11.42
N ALA A 50 -15.16 -12.81 11.35
CA ALA A 50 -14.53 -13.32 10.14
C ALA A 50 -15.50 -13.28 8.95
N ASN A 51 -14.96 -13.20 7.74
CA ASN A 51 -15.77 -13.25 6.53
C ASN A 51 -16.58 -14.55 6.46
N GLN A 52 -17.90 -14.43 6.61
CA GLN A 52 -18.84 -15.54 6.61
C GLN A 52 -19.30 -15.97 5.21
N MET A 53 -18.70 -15.40 4.14
CA MET A 53 -19.02 -15.81 2.78
C MET A 53 -18.83 -17.32 2.62
N PRO A 54 -19.82 -18.05 2.06
CA PRO A 54 -19.68 -19.47 1.77
C PRO A 54 -18.37 -19.71 1.02
N GLY A 55 -17.59 -20.70 1.44
CA GLY A 55 -16.30 -21.07 0.84
C GLY A 55 -15.18 -20.03 0.93
N SER A 56 -15.32 -18.96 1.72
CA SER A 56 -14.16 -18.18 2.18
C SER A 56 -13.30 -19.05 3.09
N THR A 57 -12.00 -19.11 2.80
CA THR A 57 -10.99 -19.70 3.70
C THR A 57 -10.31 -18.64 4.57
N SER A 58 -10.62 -17.36 4.35
CA SER A 58 -10.03 -16.26 5.10
C SER A 58 -10.73 -16.10 6.45
N THR A 59 -9.93 -15.99 7.50
CA THR A 59 -10.38 -15.61 8.86
C THR A 59 -10.54 -14.10 9.02
N LYS A 60 -10.13 -13.32 8.01
CA LYS A 60 -10.21 -11.85 8.06
C LYS A 60 -11.65 -11.37 7.85
N PRO A 61 -12.06 -10.27 8.49
CA PRO A 61 -13.38 -9.67 8.27
C PRO A 61 -13.53 -9.16 6.82
N CYS A 62 -14.78 -9.01 6.38
CA CYS A 62 -15.08 -8.34 5.11
C CYS A 62 -14.47 -6.93 5.10
N GLY A 63 -13.85 -6.54 3.99
CA GLY A 63 -13.20 -5.23 3.86
C GLY A 63 -11.75 -5.16 4.35
N TYR A 64 -11.21 -6.18 5.05
CA TYR A 64 -9.81 -6.22 5.49
C TYR A 64 -8.84 -5.88 4.35
N TYR A 65 -8.85 -6.69 3.29
CA TYR A 65 -7.92 -6.50 2.17
C TYR A 65 -8.21 -5.22 1.37
N ARG A 66 -9.46 -4.75 1.35
CA ARG A 66 -9.80 -3.47 0.70
C ARG A 66 -9.18 -2.30 1.46
N LEU A 67 -9.28 -2.30 2.78
CA LEU A 67 -8.67 -1.29 3.63
C LEU A 67 -7.13 -1.37 3.56
N THR A 68 -6.56 -2.57 3.58
CA THR A 68 -5.12 -2.80 3.39
C THR A 68 -4.63 -2.17 2.09
N ASN A 69 -5.26 -2.52 0.96
CA ASN A 69 -4.83 -2.02 -0.34
C ASN A 69 -5.01 -0.50 -0.44
N TYR A 70 -6.16 0.01 0.00
CA TYR A 70 -6.43 1.45 0.00
C TYR A 70 -5.38 2.23 0.77
N LEU A 71 -5.07 1.81 2.00
CA LEU A 71 -4.13 2.52 2.86
C LEU A 71 -2.70 2.44 2.29
N LEU A 72 -2.29 1.28 1.80
CA LEU A 72 -0.97 1.11 1.17
C LEU A 72 -0.82 1.99 -0.08
N GLU A 73 -1.79 1.97 -0.98
CA GLU A 73 -1.79 2.80 -2.20
C GLU A 73 -1.75 4.28 -1.86
N TYR A 74 -2.58 4.71 -0.89
CA TYR A 74 -2.61 6.10 -0.44
C TYR A 74 -1.25 6.53 0.11
N MET A 75 -0.65 5.75 1.02
CA MET A 75 0.64 6.08 1.63
C MET A 75 1.76 6.11 0.59
N LEU A 76 1.76 5.18 -0.38
CA LEU A 76 2.74 5.17 -1.46
C LEU A 76 2.66 6.43 -2.33
N LEU A 77 1.43 6.86 -2.68
CA LEU A 77 1.18 8.00 -3.55
C LEU A 77 1.40 9.35 -2.85
N HIS A 78 0.92 9.48 -1.61
CA HIS A 78 0.85 10.75 -0.90
C HIS A 78 1.96 10.93 0.14
N ASN A 79 2.67 9.86 0.51
CA ASN A 79 3.69 9.88 1.57
C ASN A 79 3.14 10.46 2.89
N ALA A 80 1.88 10.15 3.18
CA ALA A 80 1.14 10.62 4.35
C ALA A 80 0.02 9.62 4.67
N PHE A 81 -0.54 9.75 5.87
CA PHE A 81 -1.80 9.09 6.20
C PHE A 81 -2.99 9.82 5.54
N PRO A 82 -4.07 9.10 5.19
CA PRO A 82 -5.36 9.73 4.91
C PRO A 82 -5.93 10.36 6.18
N GLU A 83 -6.70 11.43 6.02
CA GLU A 83 -7.30 12.21 7.12
C GLU A 83 -8.82 12.24 6.98
N GLY A 84 -9.54 12.20 8.10
CA GLY A 84 -10.99 12.25 8.13
C GLY A 84 -11.70 11.02 7.56
N VAL A 85 -12.95 11.21 7.11
CA VAL A 85 -13.82 10.10 6.68
C VAL A 85 -13.76 9.90 5.18
N HIS A 86 -13.34 8.71 4.75
CA HIS A 86 -13.25 8.32 3.35
C HIS A 86 -14.22 7.16 3.04
N ALA A 87 -14.80 7.18 1.85
CA ALA A 87 -15.55 6.03 1.33
C ALA A 87 -14.57 5.01 0.74
N MET A 88 -14.62 3.76 1.21
CA MET A 88 -13.82 2.69 0.63
C MET A 88 -14.30 2.33 -0.77
N PRO A 89 -13.41 1.92 -1.68
CA PRO A 89 -13.81 1.49 -3.01
C PRO A 89 -14.78 0.30 -2.94
N GLU A 90 -15.71 0.26 -3.89
CA GLU A 90 -16.58 -0.90 -4.08
C GLU A 90 -15.72 -2.14 -4.34
N GLY A 91 -16.08 -3.24 -3.67
CA GLY A 91 -15.41 -4.52 -3.83
C GLY A 91 -16.11 -5.37 -4.87
N ARG A 92 -15.45 -6.47 -5.25
CA ARG A 92 -16.12 -7.59 -5.91
C ARG A 92 -15.83 -8.85 -5.15
N ASP A 93 -16.88 -9.61 -4.90
CA ASP A 93 -16.75 -10.90 -4.27
C ASP A 93 -16.31 -11.97 -5.29
N ARG A 94 -16.05 -13.20 -4.82
CA ARG A 94 -15.63 -14.32 -5.66
C ARG A 94 -16.69 -14.77 -6.70
N PHE A 95 -17.94 -14.34 -6.53
CA PHE A 95 -19.05 -14.59 -7.45
C PHE A 95 -19.28 -13.40 -8.38
N ASN A 96 -18.35 -12.44 -8.41
CA ASN A 96 -18.42 -11.20 -9.19
C ASN A 96 -19.59 -10.26 -8.79
N GLN A 97 -20.15 -10.44 -7.59
CA GLN A 97 -21.14 -9.53 -7.02
C GLN A 97 -20.46 -8.30 -6.44
N VAL A 98 -21.14 -7.15 -6.52
CA VAL A 98 -20.64 -5.90 -5.96
C VAL A 98 -20.74 -5.96 -4.44
N GLU A 99 -19.62 -5.77 -3.76
CA GLU A 99 -19.61 -5.50 -2.34
C GLU A 99 -19.73 -3.98 -2.13
N PRO A 100 -20.68 -3.51 -1.31
CA PRO A 100 -20.89 -2.08 -1.12
C PRO A 100 -19.64 -1.40 -0.57
N SER A 101 -19.51 -0.12 -0.91
CA SER A 101 -18.62 0.81 -0.23
C SER A 101 -19.01 0.92 1.24
N PHE A 102 -18.02 1.22 2.10
CA PHE A 102 -18.24 1.53 3.51
C PHE A 102 -17.37 2.72 3.92
N PRO A 103 -17.87 3.60 4.81
CA PRO A 103 -17.07 4.70 5.32
C PRO A 103 -16.01 4.19 6.31
N VAL A 104 -14.84 4.82 6.29
CA VAL A 104 -13.76 4.64 7.26
C VAL A 104 -13.34 6.00 7.77
N ASP A 105 -13.37 6.18 9.08
CA ASP A 105 -12.82 7.34 9.76
C ASP A 105 -11.34 7.07 10.05
N PHE A 106 -10.46 7.72 9.29
CA PHE A 106 -9.02 7.52 9.40
C PHE A 106 -8.42 8.19 10.63
N ASP A 107 -9.03 9.26 11.15
CA ASP A 107 -8.56 9.91 12.37
C ASP A 107 -8.71 8.96 13.56
N SER A 108 -9.85 8.26 13.63
CA SER A 108 -10.08 7.24 14.65
C SER A 108 -9.31 5.94 14.41
N LEU A 109 -9.11 5.54 13.16
CA LEU A 109 -8.45 4.29 12.80
C LEU A 109 -6.94 4.34 13.05
N ILE A 110 -6.31 5.46 12.70
CA ILE A 110 -4.87 5.66 12.79
C ILE A 110 -4.48 6.10 14.20
N GLY A 111 -5.32 6.95 14.83
CA GLY A 111 -5.09 7.44 16.17
C GLY A 111 -3.73 8.13 16.30
N ASP A 112 -2.93 7.70 17.27
CA ASP A 112 -1.61 8.27 17.56
C ASP A 112 -0.46 7.57 16.80
N ALA A 113 -0.75 6.77 15.76
CA ALA A 113 0.28 6.09 15.00
C ALA A 113 1.19 7.11 14.28
N GLU A 114 2.51 6.90 14.40
CA GLU A 114 3.50 7.76 13.74
C GLU A 114 3.71 7.33 12.30
N PHE A 115 3.74 8.31 11.38
CA PHE A 115 4.02 8.04 9.98
C PHE A 115 5.50 7.66 9.79
N PRO A 116 5.81 6.55 9.10
CA PRO A 116 7.17 6.06 8.99
C PRO A 116 7.89 6.81 7.87
N LEU A 117 8.79 7.73 8.28
CA LEU A 117 9.66 8.51 7.39
C LEU A 117 10.77 7.66 6.77
#